data_AF-A0A1G1MPT1-F1
#
_entry.id   AF-A0A1G1MPT1-F1
#
_cell.length_a   1.000
_cell.length_b   1.000
_cell.length_c   1.000
_cell.angle_alpha   90.00
_cell.angle_beta   90.00
_cell.angle_gamma   90.00
#
_symmetry.space_group_name_H-M   'P 1'
#
loop_
_entity.id
_entity.type
_entity.pdbx_description
1 polymer ?
#
loop_
_entity_poly.entity_id
_entity_poly.type
_entity_poly.pdbx_seq_one_letter_code
_entity_poly.pdbx_strand_id
1 'polypeptide(L)'
;MLIFFIVLMAAFALDPVIRLSELQKKQADLEKELSLSKTEGEKLMLEVEKYKSARYVEIEARKRFSLVMPDETAFVLVKGDSSEVD
;
A
#
# COMPACT_ATOMS: atom_id res chain seq x y z
N MET A 1 -23.36 53.07 -23.24
CA MET A 1 -22.55 52.28 -24.20
C MET A 1 -21.19 51.88 -23.61
N LEU A 2 -20.34 52.83 -23.19
CA LEU A 2 -19.00 52.51 -22.69
C LEU A 2 -18.98 51.68 -21.38
N ILE A 3 -19.85 52.01 -20.42
CA ILE A 3 -20.01 51.23 -19.17
C ILE A 3 -20.48 49.79 -19.45
N PHE A 4 -21.36 49.60 -20.44
CA PHE A 4 -21.83 48.27 -20.84
C PHE A 4 -20.68 47.41 -21.39
N PHE A 5 -19.80 48.01 -22.21
CA PHE A 5 -18.60 47.33 -22.72
C PHE A 5 -17.61 46.95 -21.62
N ILE A 6 -17.42 47.81 -20.62
CA ILE A 6 -16.53 47.52 -19.48
C ILE A 6 -17.07 46.34 -18.66
N VAL A 7 -18.38 46.33 -18.38
CA VAL A 7 -19.01 45.22 -17.63
C VAL A 7 -18.93 43.91 -18.42
N LEU A 8 -19.15 43.97 -19.73
CA LEU A 8 -19.08 42.78 -20.60
C LEU A 8 -17.64 42.23 -20.69
N MET A 9 -16.65 43.12 -20.76
CA MET A 9 -15.24 42.72 -20.78
C MET A 9 -14.78 42.15 -19.43
N ALA A 10 -15.22 42.74 -18.32
CA ALA A 10 -14.94 42.22 -16.98
C ALA A 10 -15.54 40.82 -16.78
N ALA A 11 -16.78 40.60 -17.22
CA ALA A 11 -17.45 39.30 -17.14
C ALA A 11 -16.70 38.21 -17.92
N PHE A 12 -16.18 38.53 -19.11
CA PHE A 12 -15.38 37.59 -19.91
C PHE A 12 -13.99 37.32 -19.32
N ALA A 13 -13.39 38.29 -18.62
CA ALA A 13 -12.07 38.15 -18.02
C ALA A 13 -12.05 37.25 -16.77
N LEU A 14 -13.19 37.07 -16.11
CA LEU A 14 -13.33 36.28 -14.88
C LEU A 14 -13.39 34.76 -15.12
N ASP A 15 -14.00 34.32 -16.22
CA ASP A 15 -14.18 32.90 -16.55
C ASP A 15 -12.85 32.10 -16.71
N PRO A 16 -11.80 32.60 -17.38
CA PRO A 16 -10.54 31.86 -17.49
C PRO A 16 -9.81 31.69 -16.15
N VAL A 17 -9.97 32.64 -15.23
CA VAL A 17 -9.30 32.61 -13.92
C VAL A 17 -9.88 31.50 -13.03
N ILE A 18 -11.21 31.35 -13.04
CA ILE A 18 -11.89 30.30 -12.27
C ILE A 18 -11.50 28.92 -12.81
N ARG A 19 -11.53 28.75 -14.13
CA ARG A 19 -11.13 27.49 -14.78
C ARG A 19 -9.67 27.11 -14.50
N LEU A 20 -8.76 28.09 -14.49
CA LEU A 20 -7.36 27.83 -14.20
C LEU A 20 -7.17 27.32 -12.76
N SER A 21 -7.88 27.90 -11.79
CA SER A 21 -7.86 27.45 -10.39
C SER A 21 -8.41 26.03 -10.24
N GLU A 22 -9.51 25.71 -10.92
CA GLU A 22 -10.06 24.35 -10.92
C GLU A 22 -9.11 23.33 -11.55
N LEU A 23 -8.45 23.69 -12.65
CA LEU A 23 -7.47 22.83 -13.32
C LEU A 23 -6.25 22.58 -12.42
N GLN A 24 -5.75 23.61 -11.73
CA GLN A 24 -4.65 23.47 -10.78
C GLN A 24 -5.02 22.57 -9.61
N LYS A 25 -6.22 22.72 -9.06
CA LYS A 25 -6.71 21.82 -7.99
C LYS A 25 -6.81 20.38 -8.46
N LYS A 26 -7.42 20.14 -9.63
CA LYS A 26 -7.50 18.80 -10.21
C LYS A 26 -6.13 18.19 -10.46
N GLN A 27 -5.17 18.99 -10.93
CA GLN A 27 -3.80 18.55 -11.11
C GLN A 27 -3.15 18.13 -9.79
N ALA A 28 -3.29 18.96 -8.74
CA ALA A 28 -2.76 18.66 -7.42
C ALA A 28 -3.40 17.41 -6.80
N ASP A 29 -4.72 17.22 -6.97
CA ASP A 29 -5.44 16.04 -6.50
C ASP A 29 -4.95 14.77 -7.23
N LEU A 30 -4.80 14.84 -8.56
CA LEU A 30 -4.28 13.73 -9.37
C LEU A 30 -2.83 13.39 -9.03
N GLU A 31 -1.96 14.38 -8.81
CA GLU A 31 -0.58 14.16 -8.39
C GLU A 31 -0.53 13.49 -7.02
N LYS A 32 -1.39 13.92 -6.09
CA LYS A 32 -1.51 13.29 -4.77
C LYS A 32 -1.95 11.84 -4.88
N GLU A 33 -3.00 11.55 -5.65
CA GLU A 33 -3.48 10.18 -5.87
C GLU A 33 -2.41 9.30 -6.52
N LEU A 34 -1.70 9.82 -7.51
CA LEU A 34 -0.61 9.13 -8.18
C LEU A 34 0.56 8.84 -7.24
N SER A 35 0.91 9.77 -6.35
CA SER A 35 1.96 9.57 -5.34
C SER A 35 1.59 8.49 -4.32
N LEU A 36 0.33 8.46 -3.88
CA LEU A 36 -0.19 7.42 -2.97
C LEU A 36 -0.17 6.06 -3.65
N SER A 37 -0.68 5.98 -4.88
CA SER A 37 -0.71 4.73 -5.65
C SER A 37 0.69 4.17 -5.91
N LYS A 38 1.67 5.04 -6.24
CA LYS A 38 3.08 4.62 -6.38
C LYS A 38 3.64 4.06 -5.08
N THR A 39 3.40 4.74 -3.97
CA THR A 39 3.90 4.31 -2.65
C THR A 39 3.30 2.97 -2.24
N GLU A 40 2.01 2.77 -2.47
CA GLU A 40 1.34 1.48 -2.25
C GLU A 40 1.90 0.39 -3.17
N GLY A 41 2.13 0.70 -4.45
CA GLY A 41 2.73 -0.21 -5.41
C GLY A 41 4.14 -0.66 -5.02
N GLU A 42 5.00 0.28 -4.63
CA GLU A 42 6.35 -0.02 -4.15
C GLU A 42 6.32 -0.90 -2.90
N LYS A 43 5.42 -0.61 -1.95
CA LYS A 43 5.25 -1.43 -0.75
C LYS A 43 4.80 -2.85 -1.10
N LEU A 44 3.81 -3.00 -1.98
CA LEU A 44 3.35 -4.31 -2.44
C LEU A 44 4.46 -5.08 -3.16
N MET A 45 5.27 -4.42 -3.98
CA MET A 45 6.39 -5.05 -4.66
C MET A 45 7.42 -5.61 -3.67
N LEU A 46 7.80 -4.83 -2.66
CA LEU A 46 8.69 -5.28 -1.59
C LEU A 46 8.11 -6.47 -0.82
N GLU A 47 6.81 -6.46 -0.58
CA GLU A 47 6.12 -7.55 0.11
C GLU A 47 6.10 -8.83 -0.73
N VAL A 48 5.79 -8.72 -2.03
CA VAL A 48 5.85 -9.83 -2.98
C VAL A 48 7.27 -10.39 -3.09
N GLU A 49 8.28 -9.53 -3.13
CA GLU A 49 9.68 -9.94 -3.19
C GLU A 49 10.10 -10.70 -1.93
N LYS A 50 9.67 -10.22 -0.75
CA LYS A 50 9.86 -10.93 0.52
C LYS A 50 9.25 -12.33 0.45
N TYR A 51 8.03 -12.48 -0.05
CA TYR A 51 7.35 -13.77 -0.19
C TYR A 51 7.98 -14.70 -1.22
N LYS A 52 8.58 -14.15 -2.28
CA LYS A 52 9.30 -14.93 -3.30
C LYS A 52 10.67 -15.41 -2.84
N SER A 53 11.23 -14.84 -1.77
CA SER A 53 12.55 -15.26 -1.29
C SER A 53 12.53 -16.72 -0.82
N ALA A 54 13.48 -17.53 -1.29
CA ALA A 54 13.60 -18.94 -0.91
C ALA A 54 13.70 -19.11 0.63
N ARG A 55 14.34 -18.14 1.30
CA ARG A 55 14.45 -18.09 2.76
C ARG A 55 13.09 -17.94 3.44
N TYR A 56 12.19 -17.12 2.91
CA TYR A 56 10.84 -16.97 3.47
C TYR A 56 10.05 -18.27 3.32
N VAL A 57 10.11 -18.89 2.14
CA VAL A 57 9.45 -20.19 1.88
C VAL A 57 9.97 -21.27 2.83
N GLU A 58 11.28 -21.32 3.03
CA GLU A 58 11.92 -22.27 3.96
C GLU A 58 11.46 -22.05 5.41
N ILE A 59 11.43 -20.81 5.89
CA ILE A 59 10.97 -20.48 7.26
C ILE A 59 9.50 -20.87 7.45
N GLU A 60 8.62 -20.54 6.49
CA GLU A 60 7.21 -20.92 6.56
C GLU A 60 7.04 -22.45 6.50
N ALA A 61 7.82 -23.15 5.67
CA ALA A 61 7.80 -24.61 5.61
C ALA A 61 8.22 -25.23 6.94
N ARG A 62 9.31 -24.74 7.56
CA ARG A 62 9.75 -25.18 8.89
C ARG A 62 8.66 -24.99 9.95
N LYS A 63 8.01 -23.83 9.94
CA LYS A 63 6.93 -23.50 10.89
C LYS A 63 5.68 -24.36 10.71
N ARG A 64 5.26 -24.60 9.47
CA ARG A 64 4.00 -25.30 9.15
C ARG A 64 4.12 -26.81 9.21
N PHE A 65 5.29 -27.34 8.85
CA PHE A 65 5.53 -28.78 8.76
C PHE A 65 6.43 -29.29 9.90
N SER A 66 6.77 -28.45 10.87
CA SER A 66 7.67 -28.77 11.98
C SER A 66 9.02 -29.34 11.50
N LEU A 67 9.52 -28.81 10.38
CA LEU A 67 10.79 -29.24 9.80
C LEU A 67 11.94 -28.50 10.50
N VAL A 68 13.06 -29.21 10.68
CA VAL A 68 14.31 -28.69 11.25
C VAL A 68 15.46 -28.97 10.30
N MET A 69 16.57 -28.26 10.45
CA MET A 69 17.77 -28.53 9.66
C MET A 69 18.35 -29.91 9.98
N PRO A 70 19.19 -30.50 9.09
CA PRO A 70 19.84 -31.79 9.35
C PRO A 70 20.69 -31.82 10.64
N ASP A 71 21.18 -30.67 11.09
CA ASP A 71 22.00 -30.48 12.29
C ASP A 71 21.19 -30.00 13.52
N GLU A 72 19.88 -29.84 13.39
CA GLU A 72 18.99 -29.39 14.47
C GLU A 72 18.17 -30.56 15.06
N THR A 73 17.98 -30.57 16.38
CA THR A 73 17.14 -31.55 17.09
C THR A 73 15.76 -30.97 17.42
N ALA A 74 14.70 -31.65 16.98
CA ALA A 74 13.32 -31.29 17.32
C ALA A 74 12.87 -31.95 18.63
N PHE A 75 12.34 -31.17 19.56
CA PHE A 75 11.73 -31.67 20.81
C PHE A 75 10.21 -31.64 20.69
N VAL A 76 9.56 -32.80 20.79
CA VAL A 76 8.10 -32.90 20.83
C VAL A 76 7.66 -33.06 22.28
N LEU A 77 6.89 -32.10 22.78
CA LEU A 77 6.24 -32.21 24.09
C LEU A 77 5.08 -33.19 23.99
N VAL A 78 5.33 -34.46 24.29
CA VAL A 78 4.27 -35.42 24.54
C VAL A 78 3.67 -35.08 25.90
N LYS A 79 2.47 -34.49 25.91
CA LYS A 79 1.70 -34.30 27.15
C LYS A 79 1.37 -35.72 27.63
N GLY A 80 2.13 -36.21 28.60
CA GLY A 80 1.85 -37.49 29.22
C GLY A 80 0.43 -37.42 29.76
N ASP A 81 -0.45 -38.28 29.26
CA ASP A 81 -1.63 -38.65 30.01
C ASP A 81 -1.09 -39.17 31.34
N SER A 82 -1.26 -38.37 32.38
CA SER A 82 -1.19 -38.83 33.75
C SER A 82 -2.35 -39.81 33.92
N SER A 83 -2.14 -41.04 33.46
CA SER A 83 -2.82 -42.20 33.99
C SER A 83 -2.36 -42.30 35.44
N GLU A 84 -3.09 -41.60 36.32
CA GLU A 84 -3.24 -41.99 37.72
C GLU A 84 -3.73 -43.44 37.71
N VAL A 85 -2.79 -44.35 37.93
CA VAL A 85 -3.03 -45.69 38.41
C VAL A 85 -2.21 -45.79 39.68
N ASP A 86 -2.83 -45.38 40.79
CA ASP A 86 -2.99 -46.16 42.03
C ASP A 86 -3.66 -45.32 43.13
#